data_AF-A0A9C7PNS8-F1
#
_entry.id   AF-A0A9C7PNS8-F1
#
_cell.length_a   1.000
_cell.length_b   1.000
_cell.length_c   1.000
_cell.angle_alpha   90.00
_cell.angle_beta   90.00
_cell.angle_gamma   90.00
#
_symmetry.space_group_name_H-M   'P 1'
#
loop_
_entity.id
_entity.type
_entity.pdbx_description
1 polymer ?
#
loop_
_entity_poly.entity_id
_entity_poly.type
_entity_poly.pdbx_seq_one_letter_code
_entity_poly.pdbx_strand_id
1 'polypeptide(L)'
;MRRSSASDTFHPGYGFLSENPAFARDCATPGVIFVGPHVDTIEIMSDKAQAKQCQQAGVPVLDGIHSEGQWVTDLVSKEPTRISMILNQ
;
A
#
# COMPACT_ATOMS: atom_id res chain seq x y z
N MET A 1 -10.64 18.49 -10.18
CA MET A 1 -11.46 17.91 -11.27
C MET A 1 -12.89 17.72 -10.74
N ARG A 2 -13.86 18.51 -11.21
CA ARG A 2 -15.31 18.24 -11.13
C ARG A 2 -15.86 18.77 -12.46
N ARG A 3 -16.38 17.91 -13.32
CA ARG A 3 -17.05 18.35 -14.55
C ARG A 3 -18.50 17.91 -14.44
N SER A 4 -19.40 18.90 -14.48
CA SER A 4 -20.85 18.81 -14.68
C SER A 4 -21.78 18.17 -13.62
N SER A 5 -21.31 17.50 -12.55
CA SER A 5 -22.23 16.91 -11.56
C SER A 5 -22.13 17.53 -10.16
N ALA A 6 -23.29 17.75 -9.54
CA ALA A 6 -23.45 18.31 -8.19
C ALA A 6 -23.26 17.28 -7.06
N SER A 7 -22.44 16.24 -7.26
CA SER A 7 -22.19 15.21 -6.24
C SER A 7 -21.27 15.75 -5.14
N ASP A 8 -21.62 15.56 -3.88
CA ASP A 8 -20.81 15.94 -2.70
C ASP A 8 -19.83 14.83 -2.29
N THR A 9 -19.87 13.68 -2.96
CA THR A 9 -19.14 12.47 -2.57
C THR A 9 -18.47 11.83 -3.77
N PHE A 10 -17.22 11.39 -3.59
CA PHE A 10 -16.43 10.62 -4.54
C PHE A 10 -16.14 9.22 -3.99
N HIS A 11 -16.61 8.18 -4.68
CA HIS A 11 -16.30 6.80 -4.38
C HIS A 11 -15.34 6.26 -5.45
N PRO A 12 -14.05 5.98 -5.13
CA PRO A 12 -13.05 5.59 -6.12
C PRO A 12 -13.26 4.19 -6.71
N GLY A 13 -14.06 3.35 -6.07
CA GLY A 13 -14.17 1.94 -6.45
C GLY A 13 -12.91 1.18 -6.05
N TYR A 14 -12.41 0.32 -6.94
CA TYR A 14 -11.18 -0.46 -6.76
C TYR A 14 -10.20 -0.22 -7.92
N GLY A 15 -8.91 -0.35 -7.67
CA GLY A 15 -7.86 0.02 -8.64
C GLY A 15 -7.84 1.53 -8.93
N PHE A 16 -7.08 1.93 -9.97
CA PHE A 16 -6.90 3.34 -10.36
C PHE A 16 -6.44 4.25 -9.20
N LEU A 17 -7.32 5.10 -8.66
CA LEU A 17 -7.01 6.13 -7.67
C LEU A 17 -7.44 5.75 -6.26
N SER A 18 -8.01 4.55 -6.07
CA SER A 18 -8.48 4.06 -4.76
C SER A 18 -7.36 3.95 -3.73
N GLU A 19 -6.13 3.72 -4.17
CA GLU A 19 -4.94 3.55 -3.32
C GLU A 19 -3.98 4.75 -3.41
N ASN A 20 -4.40 5.87 -4.01
CA ASN A 20 -3.53 7.05 -4.20
C ASN A 20 -3.73 8.07 -3.06
N PRO A 21 -2.73 8.27 -2.18
CA PRO A 21 -2.87 9.19 -1.06
C PRO A 21 -3.03 10.65 -1.46
N ALA A 22 -2.33 11.08 -2.53
CA ALA A 22 -2.43 12.44 -3.03
C ALA A 22 -3.85 12.74 -3.52
N PHE A 23 -4.47 11.78 -4.22
CA PHE A 23 -5.85 11.92 -4.67
C PHE A 23 -6.84 11.97 -3.50
N ALA A 24 -6.67 11.11 -2.48
CA ALA A 24 -7.51 11.15 -1.28
C ALA A 24 -7.37 12.47 -0.50
N ARG A 25 -6.15 13.02 -0.45
CA ARG A 25 -5.84 14.32 0.17
C ARG A 25 -6.47 15.48 -0.60
N ASP A 26 -6.43 15.46 -1.92
CA ASP A 26 -7.09 16.45 -2.77
C ASP A 26 -8.62 16.44 -2.58
N CYS A 27 -9.19 15.26 -2.31
CA CYS A 27 -10.60 15.11 -1.98
C CYS A 27 -10.97 15.65 -0.58
N ALA A 28 -10.01 15.90 0.32
CA ALA A 28 -10.25 16.49 1.64
C ALA A 28 -10.54 18.00 1.60
N THR A 29 -11.01 18.51 0.46
CA THR A 29 -11.45 19.89 0.26
C THR A 29 -12.90 20.03 0.78
N PRO A 30 -13.27 21.15 1.45
CA PRO A 30 -14.64 21.36 1.91
C PRO A 30 -15.69 21.15 0.80
N GLY A 31 -16.67 20.29 1.04
CA GLY A 31 -17.74 19.97 0.09
C GLY A 31 -17.47 18.76 -0.83
N VAL A 32 -16.38 18.04 -0.63
CA VAL A 32 -16.13 16.74 -1.26
C VAL A 32 -15.83 15.70 -0.18
N ILE A 33 -16.57 14.60 -0.17
CA ILE A 33 -16.36 13.47 0.73
C ILE A 33 -15.70 12.35 -0.07
N PHE A 34 -14.48 11.96 0.31
CA PHE A 34 -13.86 10.74 -0.19
C PHE A 34 -14.41 9.53 0.57
N VAL A 35 -15.00 8.56 -0.13
CA VAL A 35 -15.47 7.31 0.49
C VAL A 35 -14.34 6.30 0.49
N GLY A 36 -13.62 6.23 1.60
CA GLY A 36 -12.50 5.32 1.80
C GLY A 36 -11.89 5.47 3.20
N PRO A 37 -10.78 4.78 3.48
CA PRO A 37 -10.07 4.91 4.75
C PRO A 37 -9.39 6.29 4.88
N HIS A 38 -8.91 6.61 6.07
CA HIS A 38 -8.18 7.86 6.33
C HIS A 38 -6.95 7.95 5.42
N VAL A 39 -6.57 9.17 5.01
CA VAL A 39 -5.43 9.39 4.10
C VAL A 39 -4.16 8.72 4.64
N ASP A 40 -3.87 8.87 5.93
CA ASP A 40 -2.71 8.24 6.58
C ASP A 40 -2.75 6.70 6.49
N THR A 41 -3.95 6.10 6.50
CA THR A 41 -4.09 4.66 6.28
C THR A 41 -3.76 4.30 4.84
N ILE A 42 -4.17 5.11 3.86
CA ILE A 42 -3.83 4.88 2.44
C ILE A 42 -2.32 5.02 2.23
N GLU A 43 -1.67 5.99 2.88
CA GLU A 43 -0.21 6.18 2.82
C GLU A 43 0.54 4.95 3.32
N ILE A 44 0.17 4.42 4.49
CA ILE A 44 0.84 3.26 5.07
C ILE A 44 0.53 1.99 4.28
N MET A 45 -0.72 1.80 3.87
CA MET A 45 -1.17 0.52 3.30
C MET A 45 -0.86 0.39 1.80
N SER A 46 -0.63 1.49 1.08
CA SER A 46 -0.23 1.45 -0.33
C SER A 46 1.23 1.03 -0.54
N ASP A 47 2.08 1.18 0.49
CA ASP A 47 3.44 0.68 0.52
C ASP A 47 3.49 -0.67 1.23
N LYS A 48 3.82 -1.73 0.48
CA LYS A 48 3.89 -3.10 1.03
C LYS A 48 4.92 -3.25 2.15
N ALA A 49 6.02 -2.50 2.14
CA ALA A 49 7.03 -2.58 3.19
C ALA A 49 6.53 -1.91 4.48
N GLN A 50 5.90 -0.73 4.35
CA GLN A 50 5.31 -0.04 5.50
C GLN A 50 4.09 -0.78 6.06
N ALA A 51 3.22 -1.33 5.20
CA ALA A 51 2.05 -2.11 5.61
C ALA A 51 2.43 -3.29 6.52
N LYS A 52 3.59 -3.93 6.30
CA LYS A 52 4.09 -5.03 7.14
C LYS A 52 4.42 -4.61 8.57
N GLN A 53 4.58 -3.32 8.86
CA GLN A 53 4.73 -2.84 10.23
C GLN A 53 3.49 -3.10 11.10
N CYS A 54 2.35 -3.50 10.51
CA CYS A 54 1.22 -4.03 11.27
C CYS A 54 1.56 -5.24 12.16
N GLN A 55 2.71 -5.91 11.95
CA GLN A 55 3.28 -6.86 12.91
C GLN A 55 3.41 -6.29 14.33
N GLN A 56 3.68 -4.99 14.47
CA GLN A 56 3.75 -4.31 15.77
C GLN A 56 2.41 -4.30 16.50
N ALA A 57 1.30 -4.40 15.77
CA ALA A 57 -0.05 -4.56 16.32
C ALA A 57 -0.40 -6.04 16.60
N GLY A 58 0.57 -6.96 16.51
CA GLY A 58 0.37 -8.40 16.75
C GLY A 58 -0.19 -9.16 15.55
N VAL A 59 -0.22 -8.57 14.36
CA VAL A 59 -0.68 -9.23 13.14
C VAL A 59 0.41 -10.18 12.62
N PRO A 60 0.15 -11.48 12.44
CA PRO A 60 1.12 -12.39 11.83
C PRO A 60 1.37 -11.99 10.36
N VAL A 61 2.64 -11.79 10.00
CA VAL A 61 3.05 -11.44 8.63
C VAL A 61 4.27 -12.28 8.26
N LEU A 62 4.39 -12.61 6.98
CA LEU A 62 5.51 -13.37 6.46
C LEU A 62 6.84 -12.61 6.57
N ASP A 63 7.83 -13.26 7.17
CA ASP A 63 9.21 -12.80 7.20
C ASP A 63 9.74 -12.63 5.77
N GLY A 64 10.14 -11.41 5.42
CA GLY A 64 10.69 -11.09 4.11
C GLY A 64 11.79 -10.04 4.17
N ILE A 65 12.09 -9.44 3.02
CA ILE A 65 13.03 -8.33 2.90
C ILE A 65 12.36 -7.06 3.44
N HIS A 66 13.03 -6.36 4.34
CA HIS A 66 12.48 -5.17 5.02
C HIS A 66 13.36 -3.92 4.90
N SER A 67 14.54 -4.02 4.28
CA SER A 67 15.46 -2.89 4.10
C SER A 67 15.66 -2.58 2.62
N GLU A 68 15.69 -1.29 2.28
CA GLU A 68 16.16 -0.83 0.96
C GLU A 68 17.55 -1.41 0.67
N GLY A 69 17.75 -1.88 -0.57
CA GLY A 69 19.06 -2.33 -1.05
C GLY A 69 19.48 -3.75 -0.67
N GLN A 70 18.60 -4.61 -0.14
CA GLN A 70 18.87 -6.04 -0.07
C GLN A 70 18.71 -6.66 -1.47
N TRP A 71 19.84 -6.90 -2.13
CA TRP A 71 19.86 -7.52 -3.45
C TRP A 71 19.66 -9.04 -3.33
N VAL A 72 19.08 -9.64 -4.37
CA VAL A 72 18.83 -11.08 -4.42
C VAL A 72 20.07 -11.93 -4.12
N THR A 73 21.26 -11.43 -4.49
CA THR A 73 22.57 -12.06 -4.24
C THR A 73 22.90 -12.21 -2.75
N ASP A 74 22.51 -11.23 -1.94
CA ASP A 74 22.80 -11.22 -0.49
C ASP A 74 21.90 -12.23 0.25
N LEU A 75 20.73 -12.52 -0.31
CA LEU A 75 19.72 -13.38 0.29
C LEU A 75 19.96 -14.86 -0.01
N VAL A 76 20.40 -15.18 -1.23
CA VAL A 76 20.79 -16.56 -1.61
C VAL A 76 21.92 -17.07 -0.72
N SER A 77 22.79 -16.16 -0.27
CA SER A 77 23.92 -16.48 0.61
C SER A 77 23.52 -16.69 2.07
N LYS A 78 22.43 -16.07 2.53
CA LYS A 78 21.97 -16.13 3.93
C LYS A 78 20.88 -17.18 4.18
N GLU A 79 19.97 -17.39 3.23
CA GLU A 79 18.87 -18.36 3.34
C GLU A 79 18.63 -19.14 2.03
N PRO A 80 19.54 -20.07 1.67
CA PRO A 80 19.53 -20.74 0.37
C PRO A 80 18.30 -21.62 0.11
N THR A 81 17.64 -22.14 1.16
CA THR A 81 16.52 -23.10 1.03
C THR A 81 15.15 -22.45 0.87
N ARG A 82 14.94 -21.19 1.29
CA ARG A 82 13.63 -20.52 1.18
C ARG A 82 13.40 -19.88 -0.19
N ILE A 83 14.46 -19.41 -0.85
CA ILE A 83 14.38 -18.74 -2.15
C ILE A 83 14.42 -19.74 -3.31
N SER A 84 15.06 -20.91 -3.14
CA SER A 84 15.19 -21.90 -4.22
C SER A 84 13.84 -22.44 -4.72
N MET A 85 12.78 -22.35 -3.92
CA MET A 85 11.42 -22.80 -4.29
C MET A 85 10.71 -21.84 -5.26
N ILE A 86 11.13 -20.57 -5.34
CA ILE A 86 10.51 -19.54 -6.19
C ILE A 86 11.18 -19.46 -7.57
N LEU A 87 12.48 -19.80 -7.66
CA LEU A 87 13.27 -19.67 -8.89
C LEU A 87 13.18 -20.88 -9.84
N ASN A 88 12.40 -21.90 -9.52
CA ASN A 88 12.24 -23.12 -10.33
C ASN A 88 10.85 -23.25 -10.98
N GLN A 89 10.19 -22.10 -11.27
CA GLN A 89 8.94 -21.99 -12.01
C GLN A 89 9.12 -20.98 -13.15
#